data_AF-A0A6J2UHG4-F1
#
_entry.id   AF-A0A6J2UHG4-F1
#
_cell.length_a   1.000
_cell.length_b   1.000
_cell.length_c   1.000
_cell.angle_alpha   90.00
_cell.angle_beta   90.00
_cell.angle_gamma   90.00
#
_symmetry.space_group_name_H-M   'P 1'
#
loop_
_entity.id
_entity.type
_entity.pdbx_description
1 polymer ?
#
loop_
_entity_poly.entity_id
_entity_poly.type
_entity_poly.pdbx_seq_one_letter_code
_entity_poly.pdbx_strand_id
1 'polypeptide(L)'
;MFQLVPFEHQLCLLGSSFDVIADACKSTDSIGLVSLIQGPRLRYWKRYLVSCCQGEPACYSLLYWMLFVLSLYGALQSMYAFAAYFFTEDPKRLTMWYNHRFYIIPRRLARQLRYVSAFVSINAWLLLAYATVFVSPPHMVPWLCVFGGIFICRLIGFCKEICCGAVHDRKIESFVGLAITLLTIGFVHRSMLAFQVSLQTHKREVLMLWKPLMVGVK
;
A
#
# COMPACT_ATOMS: atom_id res chain seq x y z
N MET A 1 -10.33 30.24 -53.14
CA MET A 1 -10.37 28.84 -52.68
C MET A 1 -10.08 28.83 -51.19
N PHE A 2 -11.06 28.53 -50.35
CA PHE A 2 -10.86 28.43 -48.90
C PHE A 2 -10.36 27.03 -48.57
N GLN A 3 -9.15 26.91 -48.03
CA GLN A 3 -8.66 25.66 -47.46
C GLN A 3 -9.27 25.50 -46.08
N LEU A 4 -10.20 24.55 -45.94
CA LEU A 4 -10.73 24.14 -44.65
C LEU A 4 -9.63 23.40 -43.88
N VAL A 5 -9.02 24.10 -42.92
CA VAL A 5 -8.10 23.49 -41.98
C VAL A 5 -8.92 22.62 -41.02
N PRO A 6 -8.53 21.35 -40.77
CA PRO A 6 -9.25 20.47 -39.85
C PRO A 6 -9.33 21.07 -38.45
N PHE A 7 -10.53 20.98 -37.85
CA PHE A 7 -10.92 21.63 -36.61
C PHE A 7 -9.98 21.31 -35.42
N GLU A 8 -9.33 20.14 -35.44
CA GLU A 8 -8.41 19.69 -34.39
C GLU A 8 -7.16 20.59 -34.27
N HIS A 9 -6.64 21.11 -35.38
CA HIS A 9 -5.47 21.99 -35.35
C HIS A 9 -5.78 23.37 -34.78
N GLN A 10 -7.02 23.86 -34.95
CA GLN A 10 -7.43 25.16 -34.42
C GLN A 10 -7.55 25.13 -32.89
N LEU A 11 -8.00 24.01 -32.31
CA LEU A 11 -8.10 23.83 -30.87
C LEU A 11 -6.72 23.77 -30.19
N CYS A 12 -5.72 23.14 -30.81
CA CYS A 12 -4.34 23.15 -30.29
C CYS A 12 -3.68 24.53 -30.37
N LEU A 13 -3.97 25.30 -31.42
CA LEU A 13 -3.47 26.67 -31.57
C LEU A 13 -4.05 27.60 -30.50
N LEU A 14 -5.37 27.53 -30.23
CA LEU A 14 -5.97 28.27 -29.12
C LEU A 14 -5.45 27.79 -27.75
N GLY A 15 -5.20 26.48 -27.60
CA GLY A 15 -4.65 25.89 -26.39
C GLY A 15 -3.25 26.36 -26.03
N SER A 16 -2.44 26.85 -26.99
CA SER A 16 -1.09 27.36 -26.73
C SER A 16 -1.06 28.63 -25.87
N SER A 17 -2.18 29.36 -25.79
CA SER A 17 -2.33 30.53 -24.91
C SER A 17 -2.60 30.17 -23.45
N PHE A 18 -2.96 28.92 -23.17
CA PHE A 18 -3.15 28.39 -21.83
C PHE A 18 -2.12 27.26 -21.63
N ASP A 19 -1.05 27.50 -20.87
CA ASP A 19 0.04 26.54 -20.59
C ASP A 19 -0.44 25.12 -20.20
N VAL A 20 -1.66 25.02 -19.69
CA VAL A 20 -2.32 23.76 -19.30
C VAL A 20 -2.71 22.86 -20.49
N ILE A 21 -2.92 23.42 -21.69
CA ILE A 21 -3.42 22.68 -22.88
C ILE A 21 -2.29 22.34 -23.86
N ALA A 22 -1.19 23.10 -23.86
CA ALA A 22 -0.03 22.84 -24.73
C ALA A 22 0.57 21.42 -24.56
N ASP A 23 0.54 20.89 -23.34
CA ASP A 23 0.98 19.51 -23.02
C ASP A 23 0.08 18.43 -23.62
N ALA A 24 -1.20 18.71 -23.86
CA ALA A 24 -2.15 17.72 -24.40
C ALA A 24 -1.92 17.48 -25.90
N CYS A 25 -1.44 18.48 -26.63
CA CYS A 25 -1.17 18.39 -28.07
C CYS A 25 0.21 17.79 -28.40
N LYS A 26 1.06 17.54 -27.39
CA LYS A 26 2.39 16.92 -27.58
C LYS A 26 2.37 15.39 -27.52
N SER A 27 1.25 14.77 -27.13
CA SER A 27 1.11 13.33 -26.91
C SER A 27 0.25 12.65 -27.99
N THR A 28 0.43 13.03 -29.26
CA THR A 28 -0.37 12.55 -30.40
C THR A 28 0.03 11.17 -30.92
N ASP A 29 0.96 10.46 -30.26
CA ASP A 29 1.40 9.11 -30.68
C ASP A 29 0.78 7.95 -29.87
N SER A 30 -0.10 8.22 -28.90
CA SER A 30 -0.81 7.15 -28.18
C SER A 30 -2.27 7.49 -27.89
N ILE A 31 -3.08 7.48 -28.93
CA ILE A 31 -4.55 7.56 -28.84
C ILE A 31 -5.07 6.20 -28.35
N GLY A 32 -4.98 5.98 -27.05
CA GLY A 32 -5.77 4.97 -26.34
C GLY A 32 -6.95 5.67 -25.66
N LEU A 33 -8.16 5.12 -25.84
CA LEU A 33 -9.45 5.53 -25.21
C LEU A 33 -9.38 5.83 -23.69
N VAL A 34 -8.29 5.47 -23.04
CA VAL A 34 -7.96 5.78 -21.64
C VAL A 34 -7.76 7.28 -21.39
N SER A 35 -7.35 8.09 -22.39
CA SER A 35 -7.13 9.54 -22.20
C SER A 35 -8.41 10.34 -22.00
N LEU A 36 -9.54 9.86 -22.53
CA LEU A 36 -10.87 10.51 -22.41
C LEU A 36 -11.50 10.34 -21.02
N ILE A 37 -11.14 9.28 -20.29
CA ILE A 37 -11.62 9.03 -18.92
C ILE A 37 -10.77 9.79 -17.89
N GLN A 38 -9.64 10.38 -18.30
CA GLN A 38 -8.74 11.12 -17.41
C GLN A 38 -9.13 12.61 -17.33
N GLY A 39 -10.11 12.88 -16.47
CA GLY A 39 -10.46 14.25 -16.09
C GLY A 39 -9.24 15.06 -15.62
N PRO A 40 -9.27 16.41 -15.72
CA PRO A 40 -8.14 17.28 -15.40
C PRO A 40 -7.60 17.08 -13.98
N ARG A 41 -8.48 16.74 -13.02
CA ARG A 41 -8.08 16.36 -11.65
C ARG A 41 -7.24 15.08 -11.61
N LEU A 42 -7.61 14.05 -12.37
CA LEU A 42 -6.91 12.76 -12.35
C LEU A 42 -5.50 12.86 -12.95
N ARG A 43 -5.31 13.72 -13.97
CA ARG A 43 -3.98 13.98 -14.53
C ARG A 43 -3.07 14.71 -13.55
N TYR A 44 -3.60 15.68 -12.81
CA TYR A 44 -2.87 16.35 -11.73
C TYR A 44 -2.46 15.36 -10.64
N TRP A 45 -3.40 14.53 -10.16
CA TRP A 45 -3.11 13.48 -9.18
C TRP A 45 -2.11 12.45 -9.70
N LYS A 46 -2.18 12.06 -10.97
CA LYS A 46 -1.21 11.13 -11.57
C LYS A 46 0.19 11.74 -11.60
N ARG A 47 0.35 13.00 -12.04
CA ARG A 47 1.64 13.70 -12.01
C ARG A 47 2.17 13.83 -10.58
N TYR A 48 1.31 14.20 -9.64
CA TYR A 48 1.66 14.28 -8.22
C TYR A 48 2.10 12.92 -7.65
N LEU A 49 1.37 11.84 -7.95
CA LEU A 49 1.73 10.48 -7.55
C LEU A 49 3.02 10.01 -8.22
N VAL A 50 3.27 10.36 -9.48
CA VAL A 50 4.50 10.01 -10.19
C VAL A 50 5.69 10.78 -9.59
N SER A 51 5.55 12.08 -9.32
CA SER A 51 6.56 12.87 -8.60
C SER A 51 6.81 12.31 -7.19
N CYS A 52 5.75 11.90 -6.46
CA CYS A 52 5.89 11.20 -5.19
C CYS A 52 6.64 9.87 -5.32
N CYS A 53 6.34 9.09 -6.37
CA CYS A 53 7.02 7.84 -6.65
C CYS A 53 8.50 8.03 -7.02
N GLN A 54 8.87 9.21 -7.54
CA GLN A 54 10.25 9.58 -7.85
C GLN A 54 11.05 10.06 -6.62
N GLY A 55 10.41 10.13 -5.45
CA GLY A 55 11.10 10.39 -4.19
C GLY A 55 11.42 11.86 -3.92
N GLU A 56 10.68 12.78 -4.55
CA GLU A 56 10.81 14.19 -4.21
C GLU A 56 10.41 14.46 -2.74
N PRO A 57 11.15 15.34 -2.02
CA PRO A 57 10.92 15.62 -0.61
C PRO A 57 9.53 16.22 -0.34
N ALA A 58 8.87 16.80 -1.35
CA ALA A 58 7.53 17.36 -1.26
C ALA A 58 6.47 16.32 -0.83
N CYS A 59 6.68 15.04 -1.13
CA CYS A 59 5.74 13.96 -0.80
C CYS A 59 6.00 13.29 0.54
N TYR A 60 7.08 13.67 1.24
CA TYR A 60 7.44 13.09 2.53
C TYR A 60 6.29 13.18 3.55
N SER A 61 5.68 14.37 3.68
CA SER A 61 4.60 14.61 4.64
C SER A 61 3.39 13.69 4.39
N LEU A 62 2.96 13.58 3.14
CA LEU A 62 1.82 12.74 2.78
C LEU A 62 2.11 11.25 2.97
N LEU A 63 3.29 10.77 2.54
CA LEU A 63 3.72 9.39 2.77
C LEU A 63 3.80 9.07 4.27
N TYR A 64 4.34 9.99 5.06
CA TYR A 64 4.42 9.87 6.50
C TYR A 64 3.04 9.68 7.13
N TRP A 65 2.09 10.57 6.83
CA TRP A 65 0.73 10.50 7.38
C TRP A 65 -0.01 9.24 6.95
N MET A 66 0.10 8.87 5.68
CA MET A 66 -0.52 7.65 5.15
C MET A 66 0.05 6.41 5.83
N LEU A 67 1.37 6.34 6.02
CA LEU A 67 2.02 5.23 6.71
C LEU A 67 1.64 5.18 8.20
N PHE A 68 1.52 6.33 8.86
CA PHE A 68 1.08 6.43 10.24
C PHE A 68 -0.35 5.89 10.40
N VAL A 69 -1.30 6.37 9.60
CA VAL A 69 -2.70 5.90 9.62
C VAL A 69 -2.78 4.41 9.29
N LEU A 70 -2.04 3.94 8.28
CA LEU A 70 -1.96 2.52 7.93
C LEU A 70 -1.45 1.68 9.09
N SER A 71 -0.41 2.13 9.78
CA SER A 71 0.18 1.41 10.92
C SER A 71 -0.78 1.31 12.10
N LEU A 72 -1.50 2.40 12.41
CA LEU A 72 -2.48 2.44 13.49
C LEU A 72 -3.69 1.56 13.18
N TYR A 73 -4.19 1.63 11.95
CA TYR A 73 -5.29 0.79 11.48
C TYR A 73 -4.91 -0.70 11.53
N GLY A 74 -3.71 -1.06 11.05
CA GLY A 74 -3.21 -2.44 11.10
C GLY A 74 -3.04 -2.96 12.53
N ALA A 75 -2.57 -2.11 13.45
CA ALA A 75 -2.46 -2.45 14.87
C ALA A 75 -3.84 -2.69 15.50
N LEU A 76 -4.79 -1.77 15.30
CA LEU A 76 -6.17 -1.90 15.79
C LEU A 76 -6.87 -3.14 15.24
N GLN A 77 -6.74 -3.40 13.93
CA GLN A 77 -7.30 -4.59 13.30
C GLN A 77 -6.70 -5.88 13.86
N SER A 78 -5.38 -5.90 14.10
CA SER A 78 -4.69 -7.07 14.66
C SER A 78 -5.05 -7.32 16.12
N MET A 79 -5.20 -6.25 16.91
CA MET A 79 -5.70 -6.33 18.28
C MET A 79 -7.15 -6.82 18.32
N TYR A 80 -8.02 -6.32 17.45
CA TYR A 80 -9.40 -6.81 17.34
C TYR A 80 -9.46 -8.29 16.97
N ALA A 81 -8.66 -8.73 15.99
CA ALA A 81 -8.59 -10.14 15.61
C ALA A 81 -8.08 -11.01 16.78
N PHE A 82 -7.04 -10.55 17.49
CA PHE A 82 -6.53 -11.25 18.67
C PHE A 82 -7.57 -11.34 19.80
N ALA A 83 -8.25 -10.23 20.10
CA ALA A 83 -9.33 -10.19 21.08
C ALA A 83 -10.47 -11.14 20.68
N ALA A 84 -10.87 -11.14 19.42
CA ALA A 84 -11.86 -12.08 18.91
C ALA A 84 -11.43 -13.54 19.11
N TYR A 85 -10.16 -13.89 18.88
CA TYR A 85 -9.64 -15.25 19.15
C TYR A 85 -9.49 -15.59 20.63
N PHE A 86 -9.33 -14.59 21.50
CA PHE A 86 -9.19 -14.78 22.94
C PHE A 86 -10.56 -14.98 23.60
N PHE A 87 -11.55 -14.14 23.24
CA PHE A 87 -12.88 -14.15 23.85
C PHE A 87 -13.84 -15.14 23.19
N THR A 88 -13.65 -15.49 21.91
CA THR A 88 -14.53 -16.46 21.24
C THR A 88 -14.05 -17.87 21.57
N GLU A 89 -14.68 -18.52 22.56
CA GLU A 89 -14.40 -19.91 22.92
C GLU A 89 -14.89 -20.93 21.88
N ASP A 90 -15.64 -20.51 20.85
CA ASP A 90 -16.38 -21.44 20.00
C ASP A 90 -15.52 -22.33 19.09
N PRO A 91 -15.49 -23.65 19.32
CA PRO A 91 -14.77 -24.61 18.48
C PRO A 91 -15.53 -24.95 17.18
N LYS A 92 -16.75 -24.44 16.99
CA LYS A 92 -17.67 -24.88 15.91
C LYS A 92 -17.57 -24.06 14.62
N ARG A 93 -16.98 -22.86 14.64
CA ARG A 93 -16.84 -21.98 13.46
C ARG A 93 -15.44 -21.94 12.83
N LEU A 94 -14.49 -22.73 13.33
CA LEU A 94 -13.16 -22.87 12.71
C LEU A 94 -13.16 -23.64 11.37
N THR A 95 -14.31 -23.81 10.72
CA THR A 95 -14.49 -24.54 9.45
C THR A 95 -13.99 -23.81 8.21
N MET A 96 -13.47 -22.58 8.30
CA MET A 96 -13.17 -21.78 7.11
C MET A 96 -11.69 -21.46 6.91
N TRP A 97 -10.79 -22.45 7.00
CA TRP A 97 -9.46 -22.27 6.38
C TRP A 97 -9.11 -23.22 5.25
N TYR A 98 -9.99 -24.17 4.94
CA TYR A 98 -10.11 -24.87 3.66
C TYR A 98 -10.98 -26.08 3.96
N ASN A 99 -12.05 -26.32 3.19
CA ASN A 99 -12.83 -27.56 3.28
C ASN A 99 -12.04 -28.78 2.75
N HIS A 100 -10.71 -28.67 2.67
CA HIS A 100 -9.80 -29.74 2.34
C HIS A 100 -9.33 -30.39 3.63
N ARG A 101 -9.50 -31.72 3.66
CA ARG A 101 -9.18 -32.68 4.70
C ARG A 101 -7.69 -32.71 5.08
N PHE A 102 -7.08 -31.59 5.45
CA PHE A 102 -5.72 -31.57 6.00
C PHE A 102 -5.76 -32.08 7.45
N TYR A 103 -5.84 -33.41 7.58
CA TYR A 103 -5.76 -34.16 8.84
C TYR A 103 -4.36 -34.13 9.50
N ILE A 104 -3.39 -33.41 8.93
CA ILE A 104 -1.98 -33.51 9.33
C ILE A 104 -1.67 -32.67 10.58
N ILE A 105 -2.36 -31.54 10.80
CA ILE A 105 -2.07 -30.66 11.93
C ILE A 105 -3.13 -30.84 13.04
N PRO A 106 -2.75 -31.27 14.25
CA PRO A 106 -3.69 -31.38 15.36
C PRO A 106 -4.27 -30.01 15.73
N ARG A 107 -5.57 -29.98 16.05
CA ARG A 107 -6.33 -28.74 16.34
C ARG A 107 -5.66 -27.84 17.39
N ARG A 108 -4.99 -28.43 18.39
CA ARG A 108 -4.26 -27.70 19.44
C ARG A 108 -3.11 -26.88 18.86
N LEU A 109 -2.30 -27.46 17.96
CA LEU A 109 -1.18 -26.76 17.31
C LEU A 109 -1.69 -25.66 16.37
N ALA A 110 -2.76 -25.92 15.62
CA ALA A 110 -3.36 -24.89 14.77
C ALA A 110 -3.84 -23.67 15.57
N ARG A 111 -4.44 -23.90 16.75
CA ARG A 111 -4.85 -22.81 17.65
C ARG A 111 -3.65 -22.02 18.19
N GLN A 112 -2.60 -22.72 18.63
CA GLN A 112 -1.36 -22.08 19.10
C GLN A 112 -0.69 -21.25 18.00
N LEU A 113 -0.59 -21.79 16.77
CA LEU A 113 -0.04 -21.06 15.63
C LEU A 113 -0.84 -19.80 15.30
N ARG A 114 -2.17 -19.81 15.44
CA ARG A 114 -2.99 -18.61 15.25
C ARG A 114 -2.73 -17.56 16.32
N TYR A 115 -2.59 -17.95 17.58
CA TYR A 115 -2.24 -17.00 18.65
C TYR A 115 -0.85 -16.40 18.42
N VAL A 116 0.14 -17.23 18.09
CA VAL A 116 1.50 -16.78 17.78
C VAL A 116 1.49 -15.85 16.57
N SER A 117 0.79 -16.21 15.49
CA SER A 117 0.68 -15.39 14.28
C SER A 117 0.00 -14.04 14.55
N ALA A 118 -1.10 -14.02 15.32
CA ALA A 118 -1.78 -12.80 15.71
C ALA A 118 -0.89 -11.93 16.61
N PHE A 119 -0.19 -12.52 17.58
CA PHE A 119 0.75 -11.81 18.44
C PHE A 119 1.90 -11.20 17.66
N VAL A 120 2.54 -11.96 16.76
CA VAL A 120 3.60 -11.48 15.87
C VAL A 120 3.08 -10.34 14.99
N SER A 121 1.85 -10.44 14.48
CA SER A 121 1.23 -9.39 13.66
C SER A 121 1.04 -8.09 14.45
N ILE A 122 0.53 -8.16 15.69
CA ILE A 122 0.38 -6.99 16.56
C ILE A 122 1.74 -6.32 16.81
N ASN A 123 2.74 -7.11 17.20
CA ASN A 123 4.08 -6.58 17.47
C ASN A 123 4.70 -5.95 16.22
N ALA A 124 4.53 -6.58 15.05
CA ALA A 124 5.00 -6.00 13.80
C ALA A 124 4.33 -4.65 13.51
N TRP A 125 3.00 -4.55 13.61
CA TRP A 125 2.28 -3.29 13.37
C TRP A 125 2.64 -2.20 14.40
N LEU A 126 2.78 -2.55 15.68
CA LEU A 126 3.24 -1.61 16.71
C LEU A 126 4.67 -1.15 16.45
N LEU A 127 5.56 -2.03 16.01
CA LEU A 127 6.93 -1.68 15.63
C LEU A 127 6.94 -0.75 14.41
N LEU A 128 6.04 -0.96 13.44
CA LEU A 128 5.88 -0.05 12.31
C LEU A 128 5.38 1.32 12.77
N ALA A 129 4.39 1.37 13.67
CA ALA A 129 3.89 2.63 14.25
C ALA A 129 4.99 3.35 15.07
N TYR A 130 5.81 2.60 15.79
CA TYR A 130 6.98 3.15 16.46
C TYR A 130 7.98 3.72 15.45
N ALA A 131 8.29 2.98 14.38
CA ALA A 131 9.21 3.41 13.33
C ALA A 131 8.73 4.68 12.62
N THR A 132 7.41 4.86 12.44
CA THR A 132 6.86 6.09 11.87
C THR A 132 6.98 7.27 12.84
N VAL A 133 6.57 7.12 14.10
CA VAL A 133 6.66 8.18 15.10
C VAL A 133 8.10 8.69 15.25
N PHE A 134 9.08 7.78 15.31
CA PHE A 134 10.50 8.10 15.52
C PHE A 134 11.30 8.31 14.23
N VAL A 135 10.67 8.21 13.05
CA VAL A 135 11.34 8.30 11.73
C VAL A 135 12.59 7.42 11.69
N SER A 136 12.42 6.12 11.95
CA SER A 136 13.53 5.18 12.09
C SER A 136 13.41 4.00 11.09
N PRO A 137 14.00 4.12 9.89
CA PRO A 137 14.01 3.07 8.88
C PRO A 137 14.43 1.67 9.37
N PRO A 138 15.45 1.49 10.24
CA PRO A 138 15.85 0.14 10.65
C PRO A 138 14.75 -0.62 11.40
N HIS A 139 13.83 0.10 12.05
CA HIS A 139 12.70 -0.51 12.77
C HIS A 139 11.56 -0.95 11.83
N MET A 140 11.59 -0.56 10.54
CA MET A 140 10.62 -1.01 9.53
C MET A 140 10.98 -2.37 8.94
N VAL A 141 12.26 -2.77 9.02
CA VAL A 141 12.78 -4.01 8.43
C VAL A 141 12.09 -5.26 8.99
N PRO A 142 11.89 -5.41 10.31
CA PRO A 142 11.22 -6.61 10.84
C PRO A 142 9.78 -6.76 10.35
N TRP A 143 9.05 -5.65 10.19
CA TRP A 143 7.71 -5.68 9.59
C TRP A 143 7.76 -6.18 8.14
N LEU A 144 8.69 -5.67 7.34
CA LEU A 144 8.88 -6.11 5.95
C LEU A 144 9.26 -7.59 5.86
N CYS A 145 10.11 -8.10 6.75
CA CYS A 145 10.47 -9.51 6.81
C CYS A 145 9.28 -10.40 7.13
N VAL A 146 8.48 -10.05 8.15
CA VAL A 146 7.30 -10.83 8.56
C VAL A 146 6.25 -10.86 7.45
N PHE A 147 5.85 -9.69 6.94
CA PHE A 147 4.82 -9.60 5.91
C PHE A 147 5.30 -10.12 4.54
N GLY A 148 6.58 -9.95 4.22
CA GLY A 148 7.21 -10.57 3.05
C GLY A 148 7.19 -12.10 3.12
N GLY A 149 7.50 -12.68 4.28
CA GLY A 149 7.39 -14.13 4.51
C GLY A 149 5.95 -14.63 4.35
N ILE A 150 4.97 -13.95 4.97
CA ILE A 150 3.55 -14.29 4.83
C ILE A 150 3.11 -14.22 3.36
N PHE A 151 3.55 -13.21 2.63
CA PHE A 151 3.26 -13.05 1.20
C PHE A 151 3.82 -14.22 0.38
N ILE A 152 5.08 -14.60 0.59
CA ILE A 152 5.71 -15.75 -0.10
C ILE A 152 4.93 -17.04 0.21
N CYS A 153 4.58 -17.30 1.47
CA CYS A 153 3.78 -18.47 1.84
C CYS A 153 2.41 -18.49 1.14
N ARG A 154 1.72 -17.34 1.08
CA ARG A 154 0.43 -17.23 0.36
C ARG A 154 0.60 -17.43 -1.13
N LEU A 155 1.66 -16.91 -1.72
CA LEU A 155 1.96 -17.07 -3.14
C LEU A 155 2.20 -18.54 -3.49
N ILE A 156 2.97 -19.28 -2.67
CA ILE A 156 3.17 -20.72 -2.84
C ILE A 156 1.85 -21.49 -2.75
N GLY A 157 0.99 -21.13 -1.79
CA GLY A 157 -0.35 -21.73 -1.66
C GLY A 157 -1.19 -21.51 -2.92
N PHE A 158 -1.24 -20.28 -3.40
CA PHE A 158 -1.95 -19.90 -4.62
C PHE A 158 -1.38 -20.60 -5.88
N CYS A 159 -0.06 -20.71 -6.01
CA CYS A 159 0.58 -21.44 -7.11
C CYS A 159 0.19 -22.93 -7.08
N LYS A 160 0.19 -23.57 -5.91
CA LYS A 160 -0.24 -24.97 -5.77
C LYS A 160 -1.70 -25.16 -6.17
N GLU A 161 -2.58 -24.27 -5.74
CA GLU A 161 -4.00 -24.30 -6.10
C GLU A 161 -4.20 -24.22 -7.63
N ILE A 162 -3.46 -23.33 -8.30
CA ILE A 162 -3.46 -23.21 -9.77
C ILE A 162 -2.95 -24.49 -10.43
N CYS A 163 -1.81 -25.02 -10.00
CA CYS A 163 -1.22 -26.24 -10.56
C CYS A 163 -2.11 -27.47 -10.40
N CYS A 164 -2.87 -27.56 -9.30
CA CYS A 164 -3.80 -28.66 -9.05
C CYS A 164 -5.16 -28.49 -9.76
N GLY A 165 -5.39 -27.40 -10.48
CA GLY A 165 -6.66 -27.15 -11.19
C GLY A 165 -7.88 -26.94 -10.27
N ALA A 166 -7.66 -26.77 -8.96
CA ALA A 166 -8.70 -26.83 -7.93
C ALA A 166 -9.52 -25.52 -7.77
N VAL A 167 -9.47 -24.62 -8.74
CA VAL A 167 -9.93 -23.24 -8.55
C VAL A 167 -10.96 -22.86 -9.62
N HIS A 168 -12.23 -22.74 -9.23
CA HIS A 168 -13.27 -22.17 -10.08
C HIS A 168 -13.84 -20.88 -9.49
N ASP A 169 -14.27 -20.86 -8.22
CA ASP A 169 -15.00 -19.69 -7.68
C ASP A 169 -14.18 -18.67 -6.86
N ARG A 170 -13.00 -19.01 -6.33
CA ARG A 170 -12.26 -18.13 -5.38
C ARG A 170 -10.97 -17.50 -5.94
N LYS A 171 -10.69 -17.63 -7.23
CA LYS A 171 -9.46 -17.08 -7.86
C LYS A 171 -9.31 -15.58 -7.61
N ILE A 172 -10.40 -14.85 -7.80
CA ILE A 172 -10.38 -13.38 -7.78
C ILE A 172 -10.11 -12.88 -6.37
N GLU A 173 -10.75 -13.46 -5.35
CA GLU A 173 -10.57 -13.05 -3.96
C GLU A 173 -9.11 -13.28 -3.49
N SER A 174 -8.55 -14.46 -3.76
CA SER A 174 -7.15 -14.77 -3.41
C SER A 174 -6.16 -13.86 -4.16
N PHE A 175 -6.41 -13.60 -5.44
CA PHE A 175 -5.58 -12.70 -6.24
C PHE A 175 -5.63 -11.26 -5.73
N VAL A 176 -6.83 -10.74 -5.43
CA VAL A 176 -7.00 -9.40 -4.86
C VAL A 176 -6.31 -9.30 -3.50
N GLY A 177 -6.43 -10.32 -2.64
CA GLY A 177 -5.72 -10.38 -1.36
C GLY A 177 -4.20 -10.36 -1.50
N LEU A 178 -3.64 -11.10 -2.47
CA LEU A 178 -2.22 -11.08 -2.80
C LEU A 178 -1.79 -9.70 -3.33
N ALA A 179 -2.57 -9.11 -4.24
CA ALA A 179 -2.28 -7.79 -4.79
C ALA A 179 -2.26 -6.70 -3.72
N ILE A 180 -3.24 -6.68 -2.80
CA ILE A 180 -3.29 -5.75 -1.67
C ILE A 180 -2.07 -5.94 -0.76
N THR A 181 -1.69 -7.20 -0.49
CA THR A 181 -0.50 -7.50 0.33
C THR A 181 0.79 -7.00 -0.35
N LEU A 182 0.91 -7.19 -1.67
CA LEU A 182 2.05 -6.69 -2.43
C LEU A 182 2.12 -5.16 -2.45
N LEU A 183 0.98 -4.49 -2.66
CA LEU A 183 0.89 -3.03 -2.68
C LEU A 183 1.26 -2.44 -1.32
N THR A 184 0.79 -3.03 -0.22
CA THR A 184 1.13 -2.58 1.14
C THR A 184 2.61 -2.77 1.45
N ILE A 185 3.21 -3.92 1.11
CA ILE A 185 4.66 -4.14 1.25
C ILE A 185 5.45 -3.12 0.43
N GLY A 186 5.07 -2.93 -0.84
CA GLY A 186 5.70 -1.95 -1.72
C GLY A 186 5.61 -0.53 -1.18
N PHE A 187 4.46 -0.15 -0.63
CA PHE A 187 4.23 1.16 -0.01
C PHE A 187 5.13 1.38 1.22
N VAL A 188 5.21 0.41 2.13
CA VAL A 188 6.08 0.49 3.32
C VAL A 188 7.55 0.54 2.91
N HIS A 189 7.98 -0.27 1.95
CA HIS A 189 9.35 -0.26 1.44
C HIS A 189 9.72 1.09 0.80
N ARG A 190 8.82 1.67 -0.02
CA ARG A 190 9.04 3.00 -0.61
C ARG A 190 9.12 4.09 0.44
N SER A 191 8.27 4.02 1.46
CA SER A 191 8.29 4.96 2.58
C SER A 191 9.60 4.85 3.39
N MET A 192 10.10 3.63 3.60
CA MET A 192 11.40 3.39 4.24
C MET A 192 12.55 4.05 3.46
N LEU A 193 12.57 3.89 2.13
CA LEU A 193 13.57 4.55 1.28
C LEU A 193 13.45 6.08 1.35
N ALA A 194 12.23 6.61 1.27
CA ALA A 194 11.99 8.05 1.39
C ALA A 194 12.48 8.60 2.74
N PHE A 195 12.30 7.84 3.82
CA PHE A 195 12.80 8.20 5.14
C PHE A 195 14.32 8.15 5.21
N GLN A 196 14.97 7.16 4.59
CA GLN A 196 16.43 7.09 4.51
C GLN A 196 17.02 8.29 3.76
N VAL A 197 16.47 8.64 2.61
CA VAL A 197 16.92 9.81 1.83
C VAL A 197 16.70 11.10 2.62
N SER A 198 15.54 11.27 3.24
CA SER A 198 15.22 12.47 4.02
C SER A 198 16.13 12.64 5.24
N LEU A 199 16.52 11.53 5.89
CA LEU A 199 17.46 11.53 7.01
C LEU A 199 18.90 11.87 6.60
N GLN A 200 19.28 11.64 5.34
CA GLN A 200 20.58 12.07 4.82
C GLN A 200 20.62 13.59 4.58
N THR A 201 19.49 14.18 4.19
CA THR A 201 19.39 15.62 3.88
C THR A 201 19.09 16.49 5.10
N HIS A 202 18.28 16.00 6.05
CA HIS A 202 17.81 16.77 7.19
C HIS A 202 18.07 16.07 8.53
N LYS A 203 18.35 16.86 9.58
CA LYS A 203 18.47 16.34 10.94
C LYS A 203 17.15 15.70 11.39
N ARG A 204 17.23 14.53 12.02
CA ARG A 204 16.07 13.74 12.50
C ARG A 204 15.04 14.56 13.27
N GLU A 205 15.51 15.50 14.10
CA GLU A 205 14.65 16.36 14.93
C GLU A 205 13.75 17.32 14.16
N VAL A 206 14.05 17.64 12.89
CA VAL A 206 13.20 18.49 12.04
C VAL A 206 12.07 17.69 11.40
N LEU A 207 12.28 16.39 11.22
CA LEU A 207 11.37 15.48 10.53
C LEU A 207 10.33 14.84 11.48
N MET A 208 10.54 14.94 12.79
CA MET A 208 9.59 14.42 13.78
C MET A 208 8.32 15.28 13.83
N LEU A 209 7.17 14.62 13.76
CA LEU A 209 5.84 15.25 13.68
C LEU A 209 5.50 16.16 14.88
N TRP A 210 6.21 16.01 16.01
CA TRP A 210 5.86 16.59 17.30
C TRP A 210 6.51 17.98 17.54
N LYS A 211 7.40 18.42 16.64
CA LYS A 211 8.13 19.67 16.81
C LYS A 211 7.24 20.92 16.97
N PRO A 212 6.15 21.13 16.20
CA PRO A 212 5.33 22.33 16.37
C PRO A 212 4.56 22.36 17.70
N LEU A 213 4.36 21.21 18.36
CA LEU A 213 3.64 21.11 19.63
C LEU A 213 4.48 21.53 20.84
N MET A 214 5.82 21.39 20.77
CA MET A 214 6.71 21.74 21.89
C MET A 214 7.29 23.15 21.82
N VAL A 215 7.18 23.85 20.68
CA VAL A 215 7.69 25.23 20.55
C VAL A 215 6.72 26.28 21.13
N GLY A 216 5.47 25.90 21.40
CA GLY A 216 4.43 26.78 21.96
C GLY A 216 4.32 26.82 23.48
N VAL A 217 5.17 26.09 24.21
CA VAL A 217 5.23 26.15 25.69
C VAL A 217 6.47 26.97 26.07
N LYS A 218 6.33 28.29 26.07
CA LYS A 218 7.26 29.23 26.69
C LYS A 218 6.47 30.17 27.59
#